data_AF-A0A172YCU3-F1
#
_entry.id   AF-A0A172YCU3-F1
#
_cell.length_a   1.000
_cell.length_b   1.000
_cell.length_c   1.000
_cell.angle_alpha   90.00
_cell.angle_beta   90.00
_cell.angle_gamma   90.00
#
_symmetry.space_group_name_H-M   'P 1'
#
loop_
_entity.id
_entity.type
_entity.pdbx_description
1 polymer ?
#
loop_
_entity_poly.entity_id
_entity_poly.type
_entity_poly.pdbx_seq_one_letter_code
_entity_poly.pdbx_strand_id
1 'polypeptide(L)'
;MRTDRDKASGKIPFGNFDPKYVQIGKRQACAILGMPSTSFDRARKEDPDFPAAIRQGNSQNAPLRFILAEVYAYSAKLIEAARVQDGAV
;
A
#
# COMPACT_ATOMS: atom_id res chain seq x y z
N MET A 1 6.27 5.89 31.79
CA MET A 1 6.26 4.51 31.24
C MET A 1 6.52 4.58 29.74
N ARG A 2 7.74 4.25 29.28
CA ARG A 2 8.01 3.99 27.86
C ARG A 2 7.67 2.52 27.63
N THR A 3 6.62 2.25 26.87
CA THR A 3 6.20 0.88 26.58
C THR A 3 7.26 0.22 25.69
N ASP A 4 7.59 -1.02 26.01
CA ASP A 4 8.64 -1.89 25.45
C ASP A 4 8.38 -2.29 23.98
N ARG A 5 7.79 -1.41 23.16
CA ARG A 5 7.37 -1.70 21.78
C ARG A 5 8.46 -1.50 20.72
N ASP A 6 9.61 -0.96 21.12
CA ASP A 6 10.78 -0.73 20.24
C ASP A 6 11.75 -1.93 20.16
N LYS A 7 11.56 -3.00 20.96
CA LYS A 7 12.45 -4.17 20.98
C LYS A 7 12.30 -5.16 19.83
N ALA A 8 11.35 -4.94 18.91
CA ALA A 8 11.23 -5.76 17.68
C ALA A 8 11.95 -5.13 16.47
N SER A 9 12.87 -4.20 16.70
CA SER A 9 13.82 -3.71 15.68
C SER A 9 14.93 -4.74 15.41
N GLY A 10 14.55 -6.00 15.20
CA GLY A 10 15.45 -6.98 14.58
C GLY A 10 15.82 -6.40 13.22
N LYS A 11 17.11 -6.07 13.02
CA LYS A 11 17.63 -5.61 11.72
C LYS A 11 17.23 -6.66 10.69
N ILE A 12 16.22 -6.38 9.87
CA ILE A 12 15.88 -7.24 8.74
C ILE A 12 17.13 -7.25 7.87
N PRO A 13 17.79 -8.38 7.63
CA PRO A 13 18.94 -8.42 6.75
C PRO A 13 18.49 -7.85 5.40
N PHE A 14 19.17 -6.83 4.89
CA PHE A 14 18.88 -6.22 3.58
C PHE A 14 19.22 -7.16 2.40
N GLY A 15 19.12 -8.48 2.60
CA GLY A 15 19.27 -9.50 1.58
C GLY A 15 17.92 -9.75 0.91
N ASN A 16 17.83 -9.39 -0.37
CA ASN A 16 16.71 -9.64 -1.28
C ASN A 16 15.33 -9.22 -0.74
N PHE A 17 15.12 -7.90 -0.63
CA PHE A 17 13.79 -7.33 -0.53
C PHE A 17 13.10 -7.43 -1.89
N ASP A 18 12.47 -8.57 -2.19
CA ASP A 18 11.69 -8.71 -3.41
C ASP A 18 10.32 -8.01 -3.23
N PRO A 19 10.08 -6.87 -3.92
CA PRO A 19 8.85 -6.10 -3.77
C PRO A 19 7.58 -6.90 -4.12
N LYS A 20 7.70 -8.04 -4.83
CA LYS A 20 6.58 -8.92 -5.13
C LYS A 20 6.05 -9.68 -3.92
N TYR A 21 6.87 -9.90 -2.90
CA TYR A 21 6.49 -10.65 -1.70
C TYR A 21 6.38 -9.76 -0.46
N VAL A 22 6.75 -8.50 -0.58
CA VAL A 22 6.70 -7.54 0.51
C VAL A 22 5.27 -7.09 0.75
N GLN A 23 4.83 -7.25 2.00
CA GLN A 23 3.53 -6.80 2.46
C GLN A 23 3.66 -5.54 3.29
N ILE A 24 3.02 -4.46 2.84
CA ILE A 24 3.00 -3.16 3.50
C ILE A 24 1.66 -2.87 4.16
N GLY A 25 1.66 -2.07 5.22
CA GLY A 25 0.43 -1.62 5.85
C GLY A 25 -0.24 -0.47 5.09
N LYS A 26 -1.51 -0.19 5.40
CA LYS A 26 -2.28 0.94 4.82
C LYS A 26 -1.52 2.28 4.87
N ARG A 27 -0.91 2.62 6.01
CA ARG A 27 -0.18 3.90 6.17
C ARG A 27 0.98 4.04 5.17
N GLN A 28 1.70 2.94 4.90
CA GLN A 28 2.79 2.92 3.92
C GLN A 28 2.24 3.01 2.49
N ALA A 29 1.16 2.30 2.19
CA ALA A 29 0.51 2.36 0.88
C ALA A 29 -0.03 3.78 0.57
N CYS A 30 -0.67 4.44 1.54
CA CYS A 30 -1.05 5.85 1.43
C CYS A 30 0.14 6.76 1.10
N ALA A 31 1.28 6.56 1.78
CA ALA A 31 2.48 7.36 1.57
C ALA A 31 3.08 7.15 0.17
N ILE A 32 3.11 5.91 -0.32
CA ILE A 32 3.60 5.59 -1.67
C ILE A 32 2.71 6.22 -2.74
N LEU A 33 1.40 6.14 -2.56
CA LEU A 33 0.43 6.70 -3.50
C LEU A 33 0.23 8.23 -3.32
N GLY A 34 0.89 8.85 -2.34
CA GLY A 34 0.77 10.29 -2.07
C GLY A 34 -0.65 10.74 -1.69
N MET A 35 -1.50 9.84 -1.18
CA MET A 35 -2.92 10.12 -0.94
C MET A 35 -3.30 10.04 0.55
N PRO A 36 -4.23 10.88 1.01
CA PRO A 36 -4.76 10.79 2.37
C PRO A 36 -5.57 9.51 2.55
N SER A 37 -5.68 9.05 3.80
CA SER A 37 -6.33 7.76 4.14
C SER A 37 -7.79 7.67 3.70
N THR A 38 -8.51 8.80 3.69
CA THR A 38 -9.90 8.90 3.24
C THR A 38 -10.02 8.66 1.74
N SER A 39 -9.17 9.31 0.93
CA SER A 39 -9.10 9.09 -0.52
C SER A 39 -8.64 7.67 -0.85
N PHE A 40 -7.73 7.10 -0.06
CA PHE A 40 -7.32 5.71 -0.21
C PHE A 40 -8.47 4.73 0.01
N ASP A 41 -9.27 4.91 1.07
CA ASP A 41 -10.44 4.05 1.30
C ASP A 41 -11.51 4.21 0.23
N ARG A 42 -11.64 5.42 -0.34
CA ARG A 42 -12.54 5.71 -1.45
C ARG A 42 -12.07 5.01 -2.72
N ALA A 43 -10.82 5.19 -3.13
CA ALA A 43 -10.21 4.52 -4.27
C ALA A 43 -10.34 3.00 -4.15
N ARG A 44 -10.07 2.44 -2.96
CA ARG A 44 -10.25 1.00 -2.70
C ARG A 44 -11.68 0.48 -2.91
N LYS A 45 -12.70 1.34 -2.75
CA LYS A 45 -14.11 0.95 -2.91
C LYS A 45 -14.61 1.20 -4.33
N GLU A 46 -14.15 2.27 -4.96
CA GLU A 46 -14.67 2.75 -6.24
C GLU A 46 -13.90 2.18 -7.43
N ASP A 47 -12.60 1.90 -7.26
CA ASP A 47 -11.71 1.47 -8.33
C ASP A 47 -11.54 -0.06 -8.30
N PRO A 48 -12.02 -0.78 -9.33
CA PRO A 48 -11.87 -2.23 -9.42
C PRO A 48 -10.42 -2.67 -9.62
N ASP A 49 -9.55 -1.79 -10.13
CA ASP A 49 -8.12 -2.05 -10.35
C ASP A 49 -7.26 -1.80 -9.11
N PHE A 50 -7.88 -1.41 -7.98
CA PHE A 50 -7.17 -1.14 -6.75
C PHE A 50 -6.52 -2.42 -6.18
N PRO A 51 -5.28 -2.35 -5.65
CA PRO A 51 -4.56 -3.52 -5.14
C PRO A 51 -5.33 -4.27 -4.07
N ALA A 52 -5.31 -5.60 -4.16
CA ALA A 52 -6.08 -6.46 -3.27
C ALA A 52 -5.51 -6.41 -1.85
N ALA A 53 -6.39 -6.20 -0.87
CA ALA A 53 -5.98 -6.18 0.53
C ALA A 53 -5.95 -7.61 1.09
N ILE A 54 -4.79 -8.03 1.61
CA ILE A 54 -4.64 -9.26 2.38
C ILE A 54 -5.05 -8.98 3.82
N ARG A 55 -6.12 -9.63 4.26
CA ARG A 55 -6.59 -9.54 5.65
C ARG A 55 -5.80 -10.51 6.53
N GLN A 56 -5.06 -10.00 7.52
CA GLN A 56 -4.35 -10.86 8.46
C GLN A 56 -5.25 -11.27 9.65
N GLY A 57 -5.88 -12.43 9.51
CA GLY A 57 -6.71 -13.05 10.54
C GLY A 57 -8.21 -12.96 10.28
N ASN A 58 -9.00 -13.61 11.14
CA ASN A 58 -10.43 -13.79 10.94
C ASN A 58 -11.31 -12.75 11.67
N SER A 59 -10.69 -11.72 12.27
CA SER A 59 -11.41 -10.65 12.97
C SER A 59 -11.88 -9.57 11.99
N GLN A 60 -13.04 -8.97 12.25
CA GLN A 60 -13.54 -7.85 11.44
C GLN A 60 -12.56 -6.66 11.41
N ASN A 61 -11.83 -6.45 12.52
CA ASN A 61 -10.82 -5.39 12.68
C ASN A 61 -9.38 -5.88 12.37
N ALA A 62 -9.25 -7.01 11.67
CA ALA A 62 -7.94 -7.51 11.27
C ALA A 62 -7.18 -6.48 10.41
N PRO A 63 -5.87 -6.30 10.65
CA PRO A 63 -5.06 -5.36 9.87
C PRO A 63 -5.00 -5.80 8.41
N LEU A 64 -5.22 -4.85 7.52
CA LEU A 64 -5.09 -5.02 6.08
C LEU A 64 -3.65 -4.76 5.67
N ARG A 65 -3.09 -5.68 4.88
CA ARG A 65 -1.80 -5.52 4.22
C ARG A 65 -1.96 -5.54 2.70
N PHE A 66 -1.04 -4.92 2.00
CA PHE A 66 -1.01 -4.79 0.55
C PHE A 66 0.34 -5.25 0.03
N ILE A 67 0.37 -5.83 -1.16
CA ILE A 67 1.62 -6.20 -1.81
C ILE A 67 2.26 -4.93 -2.39
N LEU A 68 3.53 -4.70 -2.08
CA LEU A 68 4.24 -3.49 -2.50
C LEU A 68 4.27 -3.33 -4.02
N ALA A 69 4.56 -4.42 -4.76
CA ALA A 69 4.57 -4.40 -6.22
C ALA A 69 3.21 -4.00 -6.82
N GLU A 70 2.09 -4.45 -6.26
CA GLU A 70 0.75 -4.09 -6.75
C GLU A 70 0.44 -2.61 -6.50
N VAL A 71 0.87 -2.08 -5.35
CA VAL A 71 0.71 -0.65 -5.05
C VAL A 71 1.52 0.21 -6.02
N TYR A 72 2.74 -0.20 -6.38
CA TYR A 72 3.52 0.50 -7.41
C TYR A 72 2.89 0.38 -8.80
N ALA A 73 2.37 -0.79 -9.16
CA ALA A 73 1.66 -0.98 -10.43
C ALA A 73 0.43 -0.06 -10.52
N TYR A 74 -0.34 0.06 -9.44
CA TYR A 74 -1.47 0.98 -9.36
C TYR A 74 -1.03 2.45 -9.49
N SER A 75 0.05 2.84 -8.82
CA SER A 75 0.63 4.17 -8.96
C SER A 75 1.02 4.48 -10.41
N ALA A 76 1.63 3.53 -11.11
CA ALA A 76 2.00 3.68 -12.52
C ALA A 76 0.77 3.90 -13.40
N LYS A 77 -0.32 3.15 -13.18
CA LYS A 77 -1.60 3.34 -13.88
C LYS A 77 -2.18 4.75 -13.65
N LEU A 78 -2.14 5.26 -12.41
CA LEU A 78 -2.61 6.62 -12.11
C LEU A 78 -1.80 7.68 -12.86
N ILE A 79 -0.48 7.50 -12.92
CA ILE A 79 0.41 8.41 -13.66
C ILE A 79 0.12 8.35 -15.16
N GLU A 80 -0.07 7.16 -15.71
CA GLU A 80 -0.40 6.96 -17.13
C GLU A 80 -1.75 7.59 -17.48
N ALA A 81 -2.79 7.34 -16.67
CA ALA A 81 -4.10 7.95 -16.85
C ALA A 81 -4.03 9.48 -16.80
N ALA A 82 -3.28 10.05 -15.86
CA ALA A 82 -3.07 11.49 -15.76
C ALA A 82 -2.34 12.05 -17.00
N ARG A 83 -1.31 11.35 -17.51
CA ARG A 83 -0.57 11.75 -18.71
C ARG A 83 -1.39 11.66 -19.98
N VAL A 84 -2.25 10.65 -20.12
CA VAL A 84 -3.15 10.49 -21.27
C VAL A 84 -4.20 11.59 -21.30
N GLN A 85 -4.70 12.02 -20.15
CA GLN A 85 -5.64 13.15 -20.06
C GLN A 85 -5.01 14.48 -20.46
N ASP A 86 -3.71 14.67 -20.23
CA ASP A 86 -2.95 15.87 -20.63
C ASP A 86 -2.56 15.87 -22.13
N GLY A 87 -2.65 14.73 -22.81
CA GLY A 87 -2.33 14.55 -24.23
C GLY A 87 -3.50 14.79 -25.20
N ALA A 88 -4.64 15.28 -24.72
CA ALA A 88 -5.76 15.68 -25.56
C ALA A 88 -5.61 17.15 -26.02
N VAL A 89 -4.73 17.38 -27.00
CA VAL A 89 -4.65 18.63 -27.78
C VAL A 89 -4.60 18.30 -29.26
#